data_AF-A0A7K2KRB9-F1
#
_entry.id   AF-A0A7K2KRB9-F1
#
_cell.length_a   1.000
_cell.length_b   1.000
_cell.length_c   1.000
_cell.angle_alpha   90.00
_cell.angle_beta   90.00
_cell.angle_gamma   90.00
#
_symmetry.space_group_name_H-M   'P 1'
#
loop_
_entity.id
_entity.type
_entity.pdbx_description
1 polymer ?
#
loop_
_entity_poly.entity_id
_entity_poly.type
_entity_poly.pdbx_seq_one_letter_code
_entity_poly.pdbx_strand_id
1 'polypeptide(L)' 'DRALQLHGGYGYLSEYGIEKIVRDLRVHRILEGTNEIMNVIVARGLTESLR' A
#
# COMPACT_ATOMS: atom_id res chain seq x y z
N ASP A 1 -6.68 2.51 -4.85
CA ASP A 1 -7.95 2.97 -4.25
C ASP A 1 -8.56 4.16 -4.99
N ARG A 2 -7.92 5.34 -5.04
CA ARG A 2 -8.50 6.52 -5.73
C ARG A 2 -8.82 6.28 -7.21
N ALA A 3 -7.90 5.64 -7.95
CA ALA A 3 -8.13 5.28 -9.35
C ALA A 3 -9.33 4.33 -9.53
N LEU A 4 -9.47 3.33 -8.66
CA LEU A 4 -10.62 2.40 -8.65
C LEU A 4 -11.92 3.17 -8.44
N GLN A 5 -11.96 4.07 -7.46
CA GLN A 5 -13.15 4.87 -7.15
C GLN A 5 -13.56 5.79 -8.31
N LEU A 6 -12.59 6.39 -9.01
CA LEU A 6 -12.86 7.25 -10.17
C LEU A 6 -13.53 6.50 -11.32
N HIS A 7 -13.20 5.22 -11.51
CA HIS A 7 -13.81 4.39 -12.54
C HIS A 7 -15.16 3.78 -12.13
N GLY A 8 -15.59 3.99 -10.88
CA GLY A 8 -16.85 3.47 -10.35
C GLY A 8 -16.96 1.96 -10.55
N GLY A 9 -18.12 1.49 -11.01
CA GLY A 9 -18.37 0.07 -11.26
C GLY A 9 -17.43 -0.54 -12.30
N TYR A 10 -17.04 0.22 -13.32
CA TYR A 10 -16.10 -0.25 -14.35
C TYR A 10 -14.72 -0.59 -13.78
N GLY A 11 -14.32 0.06 -12.69
CA GLY A 11 -13.05 -0.24 -12.01
C GLY A 11 -12.96 -1.66 -11.46
N TYR A 12 -14.09 -2.34 -11.24
CA TYR A 12 -14.15 -3.72 -10.75
C TYR A 12 -14.24 -4.76 -11.86
N LEU A 13 -14.39 -4.35 -13.11
CA LEU A 13 -14.47 -5.26 -14.25
C LEU A 13 -13.07 -5.60 -14.75
N SER A 14 -12.85 -6.91 -14.95
CA SER A 14 -11.57 -7.46 -15.41
C SER A 14 -11.06 -6.88 -16.73
N GLU A 15 -11.97 -6.40 -17.57
CA GLU A 15 -11.72 -5.82 -18.88
C GLU A 15 -10.91 -4.51 -18.80
N TYR A 16 -11.01 -3.79 -17.68
CA TYR A 16 -10.27 -2.55 -17.46
C TYR A 16 -8.99 -2.76 -16.63
N GLY A 17 -8.85 -3.90 -15.94
CA GLY A 17 -7.63 -4.32 -15.26
C GLY A 17 -7.24 -3.52 -14.00
N ILE A 18 -8.06 -2.58 -13.57
CA ILE A 18 -7.80 -1.70 -12.42
C ILE A 18 -7.86 -2.48 -11.11
N GLU A 19 -8.81 -3.42 -11.01
CA GLU A 19 -8.96 -4.32 -9.89
C GLU A 19 -7.74 -5.22 -9.70
N LYS A 20 -7.08 -5.63 -10.80
CA LYS A 20 -5.82 -6.38 -10.75
C LYS A 20 -4.71 -5.54 -10.14
N ILE A 21 -4.53 -4.30 -10.60
CA ILE A 21 -3.51 -3.39 -10.06
C ILE A 21 -3.73 -3.17 -8.56
N VAL A 22 -4.97 -2.96 -8.12
CA VAL A 22 -5.28 -2.78 -6.68
C VAL A 22 -4.94 -4.02 -5.86
N ARG A 23 -5.23 -5.23 -6.38
CA ARG A 23 -4.87 -6.50 -5.72
C ARG A 23 -3.36 -6.69 -5.62
N ASP A 24 -2.65 -6.45 -6.73
CA ASP A 24 -1.20 -6.62 -6.79
C ASP A 24 -0.51 -5.64 -5.83
N LEU A 25 -0.93 -4.37 -5.81
CA LEU A 25 -0.33 -3.36 -4.94
C LEU A 25 -0.59 -3.60 -3.44
N ARG A 26 -1.59 -4.40 -3.07
CA ARG A 26 -1.92 -4.67 -1.66
C ARG A 26 -0.77 -5.37 -0.94
N VAL A 27 0.00 -6.20 -1.64
CA VAL A 27 1.09 -7.00 -1.06
C VAL A 27 2.24 -6.15 -0.54
N HIS A 28 2.47 -4.95 -1.12
CA HIS A 28 3.54 -4.04 -0.69
C HIS A 28 3.41 -3.54 0.75
N ARG A 29 2.24 -3.70 1.38
CA ARG A 29 2.05 -3.36 2.80
C ARG A 29 2.56 -4.46 3.74
N ILE A 30 2.96 -5.61 3.21
CA ILE A 30 3.27 -6.84 3.96
C ILE A 30 4.68 -7.34 3.62
N LEU A 31 5.02 -7.40 2.32
CA LEU A 31 6.30 -7.94 1.86
C LEU A 31 7.48 -7.07 2.29
N GLU A 32 8.63 -7.70 2.56
CA GLU A 32 9.88 -7.03 2.96
C GLU A 32 9.77 -6.14 4.22
N GLY A 33 8.75 -6.39 5.04
CA GLY A 33 8.46 -5.64 6.26
C GLY A 33 7.07 -5.03 6.17
N THR A 34 6.22 -5.34 7.16
CA THR A 34 4.89 -4.71 7.20
C THR A 34 5.02 -3.22 7.48
N ASN A 35 4.00 -2.44 7.09
CA ASN A 35 3.96 -1.02 7.37
C ASN A 35 4.23 -0.70 8.86
N GLU A 36 3.71 -1.53 9.78
CA GLU A 36 3.91 -1.38 11.22
C GLU A 36 5.37 -1.59 11.61
N ILE A 37 6.05 -2.60 11.05
CA ILE A 37 7.47 -2.84 11.30
C ILE A 37 8.32 -1.68 10.73
N MET A 38 8.00 -1.20 9.54
CA MET A 38 8.68 -0.05 8.94
C MET A 38 8.52 1.21 9.81
N ASN A 39 7.33 1.45 10.36
CA ASN A 39 7.10 2.54 11.30
C ASN A 39 7.95 2.42 12.56
N VAL A 40 8.10 1.21 13.12
CA VAL A 40 8.98 0.95 14.28
C VAL A 40 10.44 1.25 13.93
N ILE A 41 10.92 0.82 12.76
CA ILE A 41 12.31 1.07 12.31
C ILE A 41 12.56 2.59 12.20
N VAL A 42 11.65 3.33 11.56
CA VAL A 42 11.75 4.79 11.44
C VAL A 42 11.73 5.46 12.82
N ALA A 43 10.81 5.06 13.70
CA ALA A 43 10.69 5.62 15.05
C ALA A 43 11.96 5.39 15.89
N ARG A 44 12.59 4.21 15.77
CA ARG A 44 13.87 3.91 16.41
C ARG A 44 14.98 4.80 15.88
N GLY A 45 15.11 4.94 14.56
CA GLY A 45 16.11 5.82 13.95
C GLY A 45 15.97 7.28 14.39
N LEU A 46 14.74 7.78 14.50
CA LEU A 46 14.47 9.12 15.02
C LEU A 46 14.85 9.25 16.50
N THR A 47 14.48 8.29 17.34
CA THR A 47 14.78 8.31 18.78
C THR A 47 16.27 8.23 19.06
N GLU A 48 17.01 7.45 18.28
CA GLU A 48 18.48 7.36 18.36
C GLU A 48 19.14 8.67 17.92
N SER A 49 18.62 9.35 16.89
CA SER A 49 19.16 10.64 16.43
C SER A 49 18.94 11.81 17.41
N LEU A 50 17.97 11.67 18.32
CA LEU A 50 17.64 12.67 19.33
C LEU A 50 18.40 12.48 20.66
N ARG A 51 19.13 11.38 20.80
CA ARG A 51 20.02 11.12 21.95
C ARG A 51 21.43 11.60 21.65
#